data_AF-A0A438KHN3-F1
#
_entry.id   AF-A0A438KHN3-F1
#
_cell.length_a   1.000
_cell.length_b   1.000
_cell.length_c   1.000
_cell.angle_alpha   90.00
_cell.angle_beta   90.00
_cell.angle_gamma   90.00
#
_symmetry.space_group_name_H-M   'P 1'
#
loop_
_entity.id
_entity.type
_entity.pdbx_description
1 polymer ?
#
loop_
_entity_poly.entity_id
_entity_poly.type
_entity_poly.pdbx_seq_one_letter_code
_entity_poly.pdbx_strand_id
1 'polypeptide(L)'
;MDTLLEAPSMAKRPRFLELSDSSGPSLHLSFEKLLDSRACDSDQNLLIDRALRLGSALLEAGKRSARKRASIHNSLTWALPPDLTIKVFSMLDTQSLCYTAATCSMFHKCAMDPLCYANIDLTTVVPKVNNAVVSTMIQRAGKVLQSLRLGIVPGPTLSPGSSQPLVYTIRNSVDAAGFSWNDKRSRQGKESSILSRSCLTALSGDSGAAGALLKRLHLYNIERMDNTALCAALSACPSLLDLEIVGLHVELRQTLMSVSTNCHLIERLFFESSKTGRDDSLKSPTCVDLVNNCPHLTSLALRGFKLHDYKVRILVKVFSCATRKD
;
A
#
# COMPACT_ATOMS: atom_id res chain seq x y z
N MET A 1 4.08 -59.64 28.63
CA MET A 1 3.35 -58.47 28.10
C MET A 1 4.16 -57.26 28.48
N ASP A 2 5.18 -56.97 27.68
CA ASP A 2 5.16 -55.94 26.62
C ASP A 2 5.60 -54.60 27.27
N THR A 3 6.58 -53.86 26.78
CA THR A 3 6.92 -53.63 25.38
C THR A 3 8.39 -53.22 25.26
N LEU A 4 9.03 -53.70 24.20
CA LEU A 4 10.41 -53.44 23.80
C LEU A 4 10.68 -51.96 23.47
N LEU A 5 11.90 -51.54 23.78
CA LEU A 5 12.59 -50.39 23.22
C LEU A 5 12.57 -50.45 21.68
N GLU A 6 11.85 -49.52 21.05
CA GLU A 6 11.93 -49.31 19.61
C GLU A 6 12.80 -48.07 19.34
N ALA A 7 14.00 -48.33 18.81
CA ALA A 7 14.89 -47.29 18.32
C ALA A 7 14.23 -46.53 17.15
N PRO A 8 14.48 -45.22 16.99
CA PRO A 8 13.92 -44.49 15.87
C PRO A 8 14.54 -45.03 14.56
N SER A 9 13.68 -45.65 13.76
CA SER A 9 13.90 -46.01 12.36
C SER A 9 14.71 -44.92 11.65
N MET A 10 15.96 -45.25 11.31
CA MET A 10 16.75 -44.47 10.37
C MET A 10 16.02 -44.48 9.03
N ALA A 11 15.23 -43.44 8.79
CA ALA A 11 14.69 -43.15 7.48
C ALA A 11 15.85 -43.17 6.48
N LYS A 12 15.85 -44.16 5.58
CA LYS A 12 16.74 -44.26 4.42
C LYS A 12 16.73 -42.90 3.71
N ARG A 13 17.77 -42.08 3.92
CA ARG A 13 18.00 -40.90 3.08
C ARG A 13 18.18 -41.41 1.65
N PRO A 14 17.40 -40.96 0.66
CA PRO A 14 17.72 -41.26 -0.72
C PRO A 14 19.08 -40.59 -1.03
N ARG A 15 20.13 -41.41 -1.21
CA ARG A 15 21.47 -41.00 -1.67
C ARG A 15 21.45 -40.62 -3.15
N PHE A 16 20.65 -39.64 -3.51
CA PHE A 16 20.44 -39.32 -4.93
C PHE A 16 21.63 -38.58 -5.55
N LEU A 17 22.46 -37.89 -4.74
CA LEU A 17 23.55 -37.02 -5.19
C LEU A 17 24.73 -36.98 -4.20
N GLU A 18 25.32 -38.12 -3.84
CA GLU A 18 26.68 -38.15 -3.28
C GLU A 18 27.70 -37.98 -4.44
N LEU A 19 27.60 -36.87 -5.17
CA LEU A 19 28.56 -36.51 -6.20
C LEU A 19 29.72 -35.78 -5.49
N SER A 20 30.90 -36.39 -5.45
CA SER A 20 32.13 -35.69 -5.09
C SER A 20 32.52 -34.71 -6.21
N ASP A 21 33.32 -33.69 -5.92
CA ASP A 21 33.79 -32.72 -6.94
C ASP A 21 34.51 -33.39 -8.14
N SER A 22 34.97 -34.63 -7.98
CA SER A 22 35.55 -35.49 -9.02
C SER A 22 34.54 -36.13 -10.00
N SER A 23 33.23 -35.93 -9.82
CA SER A 23 32.17 -36.62 -10.59
C SER A 23 31.77 -35.91 -11.89
N GLY A 24 32.19 -34.64 -12.07
CA GLY A 24 31.88 -33.84 -13.24
C GLY A 24 32.36 -34.47 -14.56
N PRO A 25 33.63 -34.91 -14.67
CA PRO A 25 34.14 -35.57 -15.87
C PRO A 25 33.43 -36.89 -16.19
N SER A 26 33.07 -37.67 -15.17
CA SER A 26 32.36 -38.95 -15.37
C SER A 26 30.91 -38.77 -15.83
N LEU A 27 30.23 -37.72 -15.35
CA LEU A 27 28.88 -37.37 -15.79
C LEU A 27 28.87 -36.88 -17.23
N HIS A 28 29.85 -36.05 -17.61
CA HIS A 28 30.00 -35.59 -18.99
C HIS A 28 30.25 -36.76 -19.95
N LEU A 29 31.20 -37.66 -19.65
CA LEU A 29 31.45 -38.86 -20.47
C LEU A 29 30.24 -39.78 -20.59
N SER A 30 29.45 -39.92 -19.53
CA SER A 30 28.24 -40.74 -19.55
C SER A 30 27.12 -40.11 -20.38
N PHE A 31 27.04 -38.78 -20.37
CA PHE A 31 26.09 -38.03 -21.19
C PHE A 31 26.45 -38.08 -22.68
N GLU A 32 27.73 -37.91 -23.03
CA GLU A 32 28.23 -38.09 -24.41
C GLU A 32 27.91 -39.49 -24.94
N LYS A 33 28.19 -40.55 -24.16
CA LYS A 33 27.81 -41.93 -24.54
C LYS A 33 26.30 -42.10 -24.76
N LEU A 34 25.47 -41.38 -24.00
CA LEU A 34 24.01 -41.41 -24.16
C LEU A 34 23.58 -40.67 -25.44
N LEU A 35 24.27 -39.58 -25.81
CA LEU A 35 24.05 -38.86 -27.07
C LEU A 35 24.47 -39.73 -28.27
N ASP A 36 25.65 -40.35 -28.20
CA ASP A 36 26.18 -41.25 -29.23
C ASP A 36 25.28 -42.48 -29.44
N SER A 37 24.54 -42.91 -28.42
CA SER A 37 23.60 -44.03 -28.52
C SER A 37 22.32 -43.71 -29.31
N ARG A 38 22.09 -42.45 -29.67
CA ARG A 38 20.91 -42.01 -30.42
C ARG A 38 21.20 -41.91 -31.91
N ALA A 39 20.31 -42.49 -32.72
CA ALA A 39 20.48 -42.63 -34.17
C ALA A 39 20.13 -41.39 -35.01
N CYS A 40 19.52 -40.35 -34.43
CA CYS A 40 19.05 -39.16 -35.17
C CYS A 40 19.36 -37.87 -34.41
N ASP A 41 19.77 -36.83 -35.15
CA ASP A 41 20.12 -35.51 -34.60
C ASP A 41 18.94 -34.85 -33.86
N SER A 42 17.70 -35.08 -34.30
CA SER A 42 16.51 -34.53 -33.61
C SER A 42 16.35 -35.11 -32.20
N ASP A 43 16.66 -36.39 -32.04
CA ASP A 43 16.59 -37.10 -30.76
C ASP A 43 17.74 -36.71 -29.83
N GLN A 44 18.92 -36.44 -30.37
CA GLN A 44 20.06 -35.89 -29.62
C GLN A 44 19.75 -34.49 -29.09
N ASN A 45 19.22 -33.61 -29.95
CA ASN A 45 18.80 -32.26 -29.55
C ASN A 45 17.71 -32.30 -28.46
N LEU A 46 16.75 -33.22 -28.56
CA LEU A 46 15.72 -33.40 -27.55
C LEU A 46 16.31 -33.88 -26.21
N LEU A 47 17.30 -34.77 -26.24
CA LEU A 47 18.02 -35.19 -25.03
C LEU A 47 18.79 -34.04 -24.38
N ILE A 48 19.46 -33.20 -25.19
CA ILE A 48 20.18 -32.02 -24.70
C ILE A 48 19.22 -31.05 -24.02
N ASP A 49 18.09 -30.71 -24.65
CA ASP A 49 17.09 -29.83 -24.03
C ASP A 49 16.56 -30.40 -22.71
N ARG A 50 16.29 -31.72 -22.67
CA ARG A 50 15.86 -32.39 -21.42
C ARG A 50 16.93 -32.34 -20.33
N ALA A 51 18.19 -32.56 -20.67
CA ALA A 51 19.30 -32.49 -19.73
C ALA A 51 19.51 -31.07 -19.19
N LEU A 52 19.43 -30.06 -20.06
CA LEU A 52 19.50 -28.64 -19.67
C LEU A 52 18.35 -28.26 -18.74
N ARG A 53 17.12 -28.67 -19.06
CA ARG A 53 15.95 -28.46 -18.19
C ARG A 53 16.12 -29.13 -16.84
N LEU A 54 16.60 -30.38 -16.82
CA LEU A 54 16.84 -31.13 -15.59
C LEU A 54 17.93 -30.46 -14.74
N GLY A 55 19.05 -30.08 -15.35
CA GLY A 55 20.16 -29.39 -14.67
C GLY A 55 19.73 -28.04 -14.10
N SER A 56 18.96 -27.26 -14.86
CA SER A 56 18.39 -25.99 -14.39
C SER A 56 17.43 -26.19 -13.21
N ALA A 57 16.53 -27.17 -13.31
CA ALA A 57 15.61 -27.51 -12.23
C ALA A 57 16.36 -27.96 -10.95
N LEU A 58 17.40 -28.77 -11.10
CA LEU A 58 18.22 -29.22 -9.98
C LEU A 58 19.01 -28.08 -9.34
N LEU A 59 19.57 -27.18 -10.15
CA LEU A 59 20.26 -25.98 -9.67
C LEU A 59 19.31 -25.10 -8.85
N GLU A 60 18.11 -24.85 -9.35
CA GLU A 60 17.11 -24.05 -8.62
C GLU A 60 16.61 -24.75 -7.35
N ALA A 61 16.46 -26.08 -7.36
CA ALA A 61 16.16 -26.86 -6.17
C ALA A 61 17.29 -26.76 -5.11
N GLY A 62 18.55 -26.83 -5.55
CA GLY A 62 19.73 -26.64 -4.71
C GLY A 62 19.78 -25.24 -4.09
N LYS A 63 19.64 -24.19 -4.91
CA LYS A 63 19.56 -22.80 -4.44
C LYS A 63 18.41 -22.58 -3.46
N ARG A 64 17.22 -23.12 -3.74
CA ARG A 64 16.05 -23.04 -2.84
C ARG A 64 16.34 -23.71 -1.49
N SER A 65 17.00 -24.87 -1.52
CA SER A 65 17.39 -25.60 -0.31
C SER A 65 18.43 -24.82 0.51
N ALA A 66 19.43 -24.23 -0.14
CA ALA A 66 20.41 -23.36 0.51
C ALA A 66 19.74 -22.15 1.19
N ARG A 67 18.84 -21.44 0.48
CA ARG A 67 18.04 -20.34 1.05
C ARG A 67 17.18 -20.79 2.23
N LYS A 68 16.59 -21.99 2.18
CA LYS A 68 15.80 -22.56 3.29
C LYS A 68 16.66 -22.81 4.52
N ARG A 69 17.88 -23.37 4.35
CA ARG A 69 18.82 -23.55 5.48
C ARG A 69 19.26 -22.21 6.07
N ALA A 70 19.63 -21.25 5.24
CA ALA A 70 19.99 -19.90 5.70
C ALA A 70 18.84 -19.25 6.48
N SER A 71 17.59 -19.40 6.02
CA SER A 71 16.40 -18.93 6.76
C SER A 71 16.30 -19.51 8.16
N ILE A 72 16.57 -20.82 8.32
CA ILE A 72 16.48 -21.52 9.60
C ILE A 72 17.60 -21.04 10.52
N HIS A 73 18.83 -20.94 10.00
CA HIS A 73 19.95 -20.38 10.75
C HIS A 73 19.64 -18.96 11.23
N ASN A 74 19.19 -18.08 10.33
CA ASN A 74 18.80 -16.72 10.68
C ASN A 74 17.73 -16.69 11.78
N SER A 75 16.72 -17.57 11.72
CA SER A 75 15.69 -17.62 12.77
C SER A 75 16.19 -18.11 14.13
N LEU A 76 17.27 -18.88 14.17
CA LEU A 76 17.88 -19.34 15.42
C LEU A 76 18.83 -18.30 16.01
N THR A 77 19.51 -17.53 15.15
CA THR A 77 20.48 -16.49 15.58
C THR A 77 19.83 -15.13 15.79
N TRP A 78 18.65 -14.90 15.22
CA TRP A 78 17.94 -13.63 15.36
C TRP A 78 17.46 -13.45 16.80
N ALA A 79 17.79 -12.30 17.38
CA ALA A 79 17.58 -12.06 18.81
C ALA A 79 16.09 -11.97 19.22
N LEU A 80 15.20 -11.66 18.27
CA LEU A 80 13.78 -11.46 18.55
C LEU A 80 12.94 -12.65 18.06
N PRO A 81 11.92 -13.09 18.83
CA PRO A 81 10.93 -14.02 18.31
C PRO A 81 10.13 -13.39 17.16
N PRO A 82 9.44 -14.22 16.34
CA PRO A 82 8.65 -13.74 15.20
C PRO A 82 7.65 -12.64 15.54
N ASP A 83 6.91 -12.78 16.65
CA ASP A 83 5.87 -11.83 17.05
C ASP A 83 6.43 -10.44 17.37
N LEU A 84 7.57 -10.38 18.07
CA LEU A 84 8.25 -9.12 18.35
C LEU A 84 8.87 -8.53 17.08
N THR A 85 9.39 -9.37 16.18
CA THR A 85 9.90 -8.92 14.88
C THR A 85 8.79 -8.31 14.02
N ILE A 86 7.61 -8.95 13.96
CA ILE A 86 6.41 -8.42 13.29
C ILE A 86 5.99 -7.10 13.94
N LYS A 87 6.00 -7.01 15.27
CA LYS A 87 5.67 -5.77 15.97
C LYS A 87 6.61 -4.63 15.60
N VAL A 88 7.92 -4.89 15.54
CA VAL A 88 8.90 -3.90 15.07
C VAL A 88 8.63 -3.52 13.62
N PHE A 89 8.37 -4.50 12.75
CA PHE A 89 8.09 -4.25 11.33
C PHE A 89 6.82 -3.43 11.12
N SER A 90 5.79 -3.60 11.96
CA SER A 90 4.56 -2.79 11.94
C SER A 90 4.76 -1.31 12.30
N MET A 91 5.94 -0.95 12.81
CA MET A 91 6.32 0.43 13.12
C MET A 91 7.20 1.06 12.03
N LEU A 92 7.60 0.29 11.01
CA LEU A 92 8.40 0.80 9.90
C LEU A 92 7.52 1.57 8.92
N ASP A 93 8.12 2.57 8.26
CA ASP A 93 7.51 3.17 7.08
C ASP A 93 7.44 2.14 5.93
N THR A 94 6.57 2.40 4.96
CA THR A 94 6.29 1.48 3.85
C THR A 94 7.54 1.16 3.02
N GLN A 95 8.47 2.11 2.85
CA GLN A 95 9.70 1.89 2.10
C GLN A 95 10.68 1.00 2.89
N SER A 96 10.90 1.30 4.17
CA SER A 96 11.72 0.49 5.08
C SER A 96 11.21 -0.94 5.19
N LEU A 97 9.88 -1.13 5.27
CA LEU A 97 9.28 -2.47 5.27
C LEU A 97 9.58 -3.25 3.97
N CYS A 98 9.62 -2.57 2.82
CA CYS A 98 10.00 -3.22 1.57
C CYS A 98 11.46 -3.67 1.57
N TYR A 99 12.36 -2.87 2.14
CA TYR A 99 13.77 -3.25 2.30
C TYR A 99 13.96 -4.42 3.26
N THR A 100 13.27 -4.43 4.41
CA THR A 100 13.34 -5.56 5.35
C THR A 100 12.82 -6.84 4.70
N ALA A 101 11.69 -6.77 3.98
CA ALA A 101 11.11 -7.91 3.25
C ALA A 101 12.04 -8.48 2.16
N ALA A 102 12.94 -7.66 1.61
CA ALA A 102 13.91 -8.07 0.60
C ALA A 102 15.24 -8.61 1.18
N THR A 103 15.47 -8.45 2.48
CA THR A 103 16.76 -8.76 3.12
C THR A 103 17.02 -10.26 3.21
N CYS A 104 16.05 -11.03 3.71
CA CYS A 104 16.14 -12.49 3.79
C CYS A 104 14.74 -13.11 3.87
N SER A 105 14.66 -14.43 3.64
CA SER A 105 13.40 -15.18 3.67
C SER A 105 12.72 -15.22 5.04
N MET A 106 13.47 -15.09 6.14
CA MET A 106 12.89 -14.97 7.49
C MET A 106 12.16 -13.62 7.64
N PHE A 107 12.84 -12.52 7.33
CA PHE A 107 12.22 -11.18 7.36
C PHE A 107 11.07 -11.08 6.37
N HIS A 108 11.21 -11.66 5.18
CA HIS A 108 10.11 -11.72 4.22
C HIS A 108 8.85 -12.33 4.84
N LYS A 109 8.96 -13.46 5.57
CA LYS A 109 7.81 -14.08 6.23
C LYS A 109 7.18 -13.16 7.28
N CYS A 110 7.99 -12.52 8.13
CA CYS A 110 7.49 -11.57 9.13
C CYS A 110 6.85 -10.33 8.49
N ALA A 111 7.46 -9.78 7.43
CA ALA A 111 6.98 -8.60 6.73
C ALA A 111 5.74 -8.84 5.86
N MET A 112 5.34 -10.10 5.63
CA MET A 112 4.07 -10.45 4.98
C MET A 112 2.91 -10.52 5.98
N ASP A 113 3.16 -10.35 7.28
CA ASP A 113 2.08 -10.29 8.28
C ASP A 113 1.18 -9.06 8.04
N PRO A 114 -0.16 -9.20 8.08
CA PRO A 114 -1.09 -8.10 7.84
C PRO A 114 -0.87 -6.88 8.73
N LEU A 115 -0.42 -7.05 9.98
CA LEU A 115 -0.16 -5.96 10.91
C LEU A 115 0.91 -5.00 10.39
N CYS A 116 1.84 -5.48 9.55
CA CYS A 116 2.86 -4.64 8.92
C CYS A 116 2.28 -3.64 7.91
N TYR A 117 1.04 -3.84 7.46
CA TYR A 117 0.35 -3.00 6.49
C TYR A 117 -0.86 -2.27 7.11
N ALA A 118 -0.97 -2.22 8.44
CA ALA A 118 -2.06 -1.51 9.10
C ALA A 118 -2.04 0.01 8.80
N ASN A 119 -0.84 0.59 8.61
CA ASN A 119 -0.68 2.00 8.25
C ASN A 119 0.16 2.09 6.97
N ILE A 120 -0.49 2.41 5.85
CA ILE A 120 0.15 2.52 4.55
C ILE A 120 0.30 4.01 4.21
N ASP A 121 1.54 4.43 3.94
CA ASP A 121 1.84 5.75 3.39
C ASP A 121 2.55 5.60 2.05
N LEU A 122 1.84 5.96 0.99
CA LEU A 122 2.33 5.95 -0.40
C LEU A 122 2.31 7.37 -0.98
N THR A 123 2.42 8.39 -0.11
CA THR A 123 2.62 9.76 -0.55
C THR A 123 4.03 9.93 -1.10
N THR A 124 4.15 10.61 -2.24
CA THR A 124 5.43 10.79 -2.92
C THR A 124 5.54 12.20 -3.49
N VAL A 125 6.76 12.70 -3.70
CA VAL A 125 7.00 13.98 -4.39
C VAL A 125 6.81 13.85 -5.90
N VAL A 126 7.05 12.65 -6.44
CA VAL A 126 6.95 12.33 -7.87
C VAL A 126 6.08 11.10 -8.02
N PRO A 127 5.13 11.08 -8.99
CA PRO A 127 4.30 9.91 -9.22
C PRO A 127 5.19 8.69 -9.52
N LYS A 128 5.19 7.71 -8.60
CA LYS A 128 5.89 6.42 -8.74
C LYS A 128 4.99 5.21 -8.45
N VAL A 129 3.92 5.41 -7.70
CA VAL A 129 3.06 4.34 -7.18
C VAL A 129 1.84 4.12 -8.08
N ASN A 130 1.59 2.87 -8.46
CA ASN A 130 0.46 2.48 -9.31
C ASN A 130 -0.67 1.79 -8.57
N ASN A 131 -1.83 1.70 -9.22
CA ASN A 131 -3.03 1.07 -8.65
C ASN A 131 -2.78 -0.39 -8.23
N ALA A 132 -1.90 -1.12 -8.93
CA ALA A 132 -1.58 -2.50 -8.58
C ALA A 132 -0.80 -2.59 -7.25
N VAL A 133 0.14 -1.68 -7.03
CA VAL A 133 0.87 -1.57 -5.75
C VAL A 133 -0.10 -1.25 -4.62
N VAL A 134 -0.97 -0.24 -4.80
CA VAL A 134 -1.97 0.14 -3.80
C VAL A 134 -2.91 -1.04 -3.49
N SER A 135 -3.46 -1.68 -4.53
CA SER A 135 -4.34 -2.85 -4.38
C SER A 135 -3.64 -3.99 -3.62
N THR A 136 -2.39 -4.30 -3.98
CA THR A 136 -1.60 -5.34 -3.32
C THR A 136 -1.38 -5.03 -1.83
N MET A 137 -1.06 -3.79 -1.48
CA MET A 137 -0.85 -3.42 -0.08
C MET A 137 -2.14 -3.44 0.74
N ILE A 138 -3.26 -2.98 0.16
CA ILE A 138 -4.58 -3.08 0.79
C ILE A 138 -4.97 -4.55 0.99
N GLN A 139 -4.73 -5.42 0.00
CA GLN A 139 -5.00 -6.85 0.10
C GLN A 139 -4.14 -7.53 1.18
N ARG A 140 -2.86 -7.14 1.32
CA ARG A 140 -1.97 -7.64 2.38
C ARG A 140 -2.44 -7.22 3.77
N ALA A 141 -2.88 -5.97 3.92
CA ALA A 141 -3.44 -5.48 5.18
C ALA A 141 -4.75 -6.19 5.54
N GLY A 142 -5.60 -6.46 4.54
CA GLY A 142 -6.92 -7.05 4.76
C GLY A 142 -7.69 -6.26 5.81
N LYS A 143 -8.24 -6.96 6.81
CA LYS A 143 -9.10 -6.37 7.86
C LYS A 143 -8.35 -5.48 8.85
N VAL A 144 -7.03 -5.55 8.93
CA VAL A 144 -6.27 -4.75 9.91
C VAL A 144 -5.84 -3.39 9.35
N LEU A 145 -6.26 -3.04 8.13
CA LEU A 145 -5.99 -1.73 7.56
C LEU A 145 -6.64 -0.63 8.42
N GLN A 146 -5.83 0.30 8.92
CA GLN A 146 -6.26 1.40 9.79
C GLN A 146 -6.04 2.77 9.14
N SER A 147 -4.99 2.93 8.32
CA SER A 147 -4.61 4.21 7.74
C SER A 147 -4.10 4.03 6.31
N LEU A 148 -4.59 4.85 5.39
CA LEU A 148 -4.18 4.86 3.99
C LEU A 148 -3.93 6.30 3.52
N ARG A 149 -2.70 6.58 3.08
CA ARG A 149 -2.32 7.86 2.49
C ARG A 149 -1.82 7.65 1.07
N LEU A 150 -2.42 8.32 0.10
CA LEU A 150 -2.12 8.16 -1.32
C LEU A 150 -1.92 9.50 -2.01
N GLY A 151 -1.02 9.52 -2.98
CA GLY A 151 -0.95 10.58 -3.96
C GLY A 151 0.36 11.37 -3.92
N ILE A 152 0.31 12.59 -4.44
CA ILE A 152 1.49 13.43 -4.61
C ILE A 152 1.43 14.55 -3.60
N VAL A 153 2.39 14.59 -2.69
CA VAL A 153 2.55 15.70 -1.74
C VAL A 153 3.78 16.48 -2.19
N PRO A 154 3.63 17.77 -2.59
CA PRO A 154 4.78 18.61 -2.87
C PRO A 154 5.68 18.63 -1.63
N GLY A 155 6.89 18.10 -1.74
CA GLY A 155 7.87 18.20 -0.67
C GLY A 155 8.20 19.68 -0.43
N PRO A 156 8.66 20.06 0.77
CA PRO A 156 9.33 21.34 0.91
C PRO A 156 10.46 21.38 -0.11
N THR A 157 10.47 22.40 -0.97
CA THR A 157 11.62 22.71 -1.81
C THR A 157 12.78 23.02 -0.87
N LEU A 158 13.52 21.99 -0.47
CA LEU A 158 14.77 22.12 0.26
C LEU A 158 15.75 22.81 -0.68
N SER A 159 15.87 24.13 -0.54
CA SER A 159 17.13 24.79 -0.86
C SER A 159 18.18 24.21 0.10
N PRO A 160 19.35 23.75 -0.39
CA PRO A 160 20.33 23.10 0.47
C PRO A 160 20.93 24.14 1.42
N GLY A 161 20.57 24.06 2.70
CA GLY A 161 21.25 24.76 3.79
C GLY A 161 20.38 25.74 4.58
N SER A 162 19.51 25.24 5.45
CA SER A 162 19.14 25.93 6.69
C SER A 162 18.32 25.01 7.58
N SER A 163 18.94 24.52 8.65
CA SER A 163 18.28 23.81 9.75
C SER A 163 17.51 24.79 10.62
N GLN A 164 16.17 24.79 10.53
CA GLN A 164 15.29 25.43 11.52
C GLN A 164 14.08 24.52 11.83
N PRO A 165 13.53 24.63 13.05
CA PRO A 165 12.63 23.62 13.61
C PRO A 165 11.24 23.68 12.99
N LEU A 166 10.62 22.50 12.87
CA LEU A 166 9.27 22.27 12.34
C LEU A 166 8.21 22.97 13.20
N VAL A 167 7.84 24.18 12.81
CA VAL A 167 6.57 24.81 13.17
C VAL A 167 5.94 25.31 11.87
N TYR A 168 4.77 24.78 11.53
CA TYR A 168 3.95 25.30 10.44
C TYR A 168 3.41 26.69 10.84
N THR A 169 4.24 27.73 10.72
CA THR A 169 3.78 29.12 10.79
C THR A 169 3.41 29.56 9.40
N ILE A 170 2.10 29.62 9.14
CA ILE A 170 1.51 30.23 7.95
C ILE A 170 1.87 31.73 8.00
N ARG A 171 2.80 32.16 7.15
CA ARG A 171 3.07 33.59 6.95
C ARG A 171 1.94 34.17 6.10
N ASN A 172 1.12 35.02 6.71
CA ASN A 172 0.35 36.01 5.99
C ASN A 172 1.36 37.00 5.35
N SER A 173 1.53 36.94 4.04
CA SER A 173 2.05 38.08 3.29
C SER A 173 1.26 38.22 2.00
N VAL A 174 0.55 39.34 1.93
CA VAL A 174 -0.07 39.89 0.75
C VAL A 174 1.04 40.13 -0.27
N ASP A 175 1.19 39.23 -1.24
CA ASP A 175 1.77 39.54 -2.55
C ASP A 175 1.24 38.54 -3.57
N ALA A 176 0.53 39.09 -4.55
CA ALA A 176 -0.12 38.36 -5.60
C ALA A 176 0.92 37.77 -6.57
N ALA A 177 1.11 36.45 -6.52
CA ALA A 177 1.58 35.67 -7.66
C ALA A 177 0.70 34.41 -7.74
N GLY A 178 -0.29 34.44 -8.63
CA GLY A 178 -1.24 33.37 -8.82
C GLY A 178 -0.57 32.10 -9.33
N PHE A 179 -0.55 31.05 -8.51
CA PHE A 179 -0.35 29.69 -9.01
C PHE A 179 -1.67 29.20 -9.62
N SER A 180 -1.86 29.58 -10.88
CA SER A 180 -2.85 28.98 -11.77
C SER A 180 -2.37 27.57 -12.10
N TRP A 181 -3.13 26.55 -11.70
CA TRP A 181 -2.95 25.15 -12.13
C TRP A 181 -3.10 24.94 -13.65
N ASN A 182 -3.35 26.02 -14.41
CA ASN A 182 -3.31 26.04 -15.86
C ASN A 182 -2.12 26.89 -16.33
N ASP A 183 -0.94 26.29 -16.47
CA ASP A 183 -0.10 26.62 -17.62
C ASP A 183 0.76 25.43 -18.07
N LYS A 184 0.51 25.04 -19.33
CA LYS A 184 1.27 24.19 -20.26
C LYS A 184 2.32 23.21 -19.67
N ARG A 185 1.92 21.94 -19.48
CA ARG A 185 2.86 20.83 -19.77
C ARG A 185 3.08 20.76 -21.27
N SER A 186 4.23 21.26 -21.69
CA SER A 186 4.77 21.09 -23.04
C SER A 186 4.86 19.61 -23.39
N ARG A 187 4.46 19.30 -24.62
CA ARG A 187 4.50 17.97 -25.24
C ARG A 187 5.91 17.36 -25.18
N GLN A 188 6.17 16.42 -24.28
CA GLN A 188 7.05 15.26 -24.53
C GLN A 188 6.90 14.21 -23.42
N GLY A 189 6.53 12.98 -23.79
CA GLY A 189 6.74 11.79 -22.94
C GLY A 189 5.58 11.35 -22.03
N LYS A 190 4.51 10.81 -22.62
CA LYS A 190 3.69 9.71 -22.06
C LYS A 190 3.48 9.72 -20.54
N GLU A 191 2.85 10.77 -20.00
CA GLU A 191 2.45 10.81 -18.59
C GLU A 191 1.23 9.90 -18.36
N SER A 192 1.47 8.61 -18.15
CA SER A 192 0.48 7.74 -17.52
C SER A 192 0.38 8.17 -16.05
N SER A 193 -0.68 8.89 -15.69
CA SER A 193 -1.06 9.06 -14.28
C SER A 193 -0.99 7.70 -13.60
N ILE A 194 -0.09 7.57 -12.62
CA ILE A 194 0.21 6.25 -12.06
C ILE A 194 -0.95 5.79 -11.14
N LEU A 195 -1.60 6.74 -10.47
CA LEU A 195 -2.85 6.54 -9.75
C LEU A 195 -4.06 7.03 -10.57
N SER A 196 -5.16 6.27 -10.53
CA SER A 196 -6.43 6.65 -11.16
C SER A 196 -7.62 6.32 -10.27
N ARG A 197 -8.85 6.58 -10.74
CA ARG A 197 -10.10 6.21 -10.05
C ARG A 197 -10.18 4.78 -9.51
N SER A 198 -9.40 3.82 -10.03
CA SER A 198 -9.39 2.45 -9.51
C SER A 198 -8.39 2.19 -8.37
N CYS A 199 -7.63 3.19 -7.91
CA CYS A 199 -6.69 3.00 -6.80
C CYS A 199 -7.38 2.64 -5.48
N LEU A 200 -8.66 2.99 -5.31
CA LEU A 200 -9.44 2.71 -4.11
C LEU A 200 -10.36 1.49 -4.22
N THR A 201 -10.43 0.83 -5.38
CA THR A 201 -11.36 -0.30 -5.62
C THR A 201 -11.12 -1.46 -4.65
N ALA A 202 -9.87 -1.68 -4.22
CA ALA A 202 -9.52 -2.72 -3.27
C ALA A 202 -10.12 -2.51 -1.86
N LEU A 203 -10.56 -1.30 -1.50
CA LEU A 203 -11.26 -1.06 -0.24
C LEU A 203 -12.63 -1.75 -0.20
N SER A 204 -13.27 -1.86 -1.37
CA SER A 204 -14.61 -2.45 -1.54
C SER A 204 -14.58 -3.89 -2.11
N GLY A 205 -13.41 -4.47 -2.41
CA GLY A 205 -13.28 -5.79 -3.06
C GLY A 205 -13.76 -6.96 -2.20
N ASP A 206 -13.97 -8.14 -2.82
CA ASP A 206 -14.50 -9.49 -2.43
C ASP A 206 -15.03 -9.81 -1.02
N SER A 207 -14.69 -9.07 0.03
CA SER A 207 -15.32 -9.17 1.35
C SER A 207 -15.71 -7.82 1.98
N GLY A 208 -15.48 -6.69 1.29
CA GLY A 208 -15.67 -5.32 1.83
C GLY A 208 -14.82 -5.01 3.07
N ALA A 209 -13.95 -5.93 3.46
CA ALA A 209 -13.44 -5.97 4.83
C ALA A 209 -12.22 -5.08 5.04
N ALA A 210 -11.53 -4.68 3.96
CA ALA A 210 -10.37 -3.80 4.07
C ALA A 210 -10.77 -2.35 4.38
N GLY A 211 -11.83 -1.85 3.76
CA GLY A 211 -12.38 -0.53 4.08
C GLY A 211 -13.08 -0.47 5.44
N ALA A 212 -13.69 -1.58 5.89
CA ALA A 212 -14.58 -1.61 7.05
C ALA A 212 -13.96 -1.05 8.35
N LEU A 213 -12.66 -1.27 8.55
CA LEU A 213 -11.91 -0.86 9.74
C LEU A 213 -10.94 0.31 9.50
N LEU A 214 -10.97 0.90 8.29
CA LEU A 214 -10.14 2.04 7.94
C LEU A 214 -10.57 3.26 8.75
N LYS A 215 -9.64 3.83 9.51
CA LYS A 215 -9.86 5.02 10.35
C LYS A 215 -9.37 6.30 9.72
N ARG A 216 -8.36 6.24 8.84
CA ARG A 216 -7.77 7.42 8.19
C ARG A 216 -7.61 7.21 6.70
N LEU A 217 -8.10 8.15 5.90
CA LEU A 217 -7.98 8.16 4.44
C LEU A 217 -7.53 9.53 3.98
N HIS A 218 -6.29 9.63 3.48
CA HIS A 218 -5.71 10.89 3.00
C HIS A 218 -5.35 10.77 1.52
N LEU A 219 -5.86 11.68 0.70
CA LEU A 219 -5.75 11.65 -0.76
C LEU A 219 -5.23 12.98 -1.29
N TYR A 220 -4.13 12.93 -2.05
CA TYR A 220 -3.40 14.11 -2.51
C TYR A 220 -3.21 14.12 -4.03
N ASN A 221 -3.72 15.14 -4.72
CA ASN A 221 -3.39 15.47 -6.11
C ASN A 221 -3.53 14.29 -7.10
N ILE A 222 -4.54 13.44 -6.91
CA ILE A 222 -4.84 12.32 -7.82
C ILE A 222 -5.72 12.84 -8.96
N GLU A 223 -5.08 13.27 -10.06
CA GLU A 223 -5.72 13.94 -11.20
C GLU A 223 -6.91 13.16 -11.79
N ARG A 224 -6.81 11.83 -11.84
CA ARG A 224 -7.85 10.95 -12.45
C ARG A 224 -8.83 10.37 -11.43
N MET A 225 -8.99 10.99 -10.26
CA MET A 225 -10.02 10.62 -9.29
C MET A 225 -11.35 11.29 -9.65
N ASP A 226 -12.44 10.53 -9.62
CA ASP A 226 -13.80 11.03 -9.86
C ASP A 226 -14.70 10.83 -8.62
N ASN A 227 -15.85 11.51 -8.60
CA ASN A 227 -16.79 11.43 -7.48
C ASN A 227 -17.32 10.00 -7.26
N THR A 228 -17.56 9.24 -8.33
CA THR A 228 -18.12 7.89 -8.25
C THR A 228 -17.18 6.96 -7.49
N ALA A 229 -15.90 6.95 -7.85
CA ALA A 229 -14.89 6.14 -7.18
C ALA A 229 -14.66 6.58 -5.73
N LEU A 230 -14.62 7.89 -5.47
CA LEU A 230 -14.49 8.40 -4.10
C LEU A 230 -15.71 8.02 -3.24
N CYS A 231 -16.93 8.17 -3.74
CA CYS A 231 -18.14 7.80 -3.00
C CYS A 231 -18.19 6.29 -2.71
N ALA A 232 -17.82 5.46 -3.69
CA ALA A 232 -17.73 4.01 -3.50
C ALA A 232 -16.70 3.65 -2.41
N ALA A 233 -15.55 4.33 -2.39
CA ALA A 233 -14.55 4.13 -1.35
C ALA A 233 -15.08 4.55 0.04
N LEU A 234 -15.72 5.71 0.14
CA LEU A 234 -16.32 6.19 1.40
C LEU A 234 -17.43 5.26 1.91
N SER A 235 -18.26 4.71 1.02
CA SER A 235 -19.28 3.71 1.40
C SER A 235 -18.68 2.42 1.97
N ALA A 236 -17.44 2.09 1.60
CA ALA A 236 -16.73 0.93 2.14
C ALA A 236 -16.05 1.24 3.49
N CYS A 237 -16.02 2.51 3.94
CA CYS A 237 -15.27 2.96 5.12
C CYS A 237 -16.19 3.56 6.20
N PRO A 238 -17.06 2.77 6.84
CA PRO A 238 -17.96 3.25 7.90
C PRO A 238 -17.25 3.69 9.17
N SER A 239 -16.04 3.15 9.44
CA SER A 239 -15.24 3.44 10.63
C SER A 239 -14.30 4.64 10.49
N LEU A 240 -14.48 5.46 9.45
CA LEU A 240 -13.55 6.54 9.12
C LEU A 240 -13.67 7.69 10.14
N LEU A 241 -12.52 8.07 10.72
CA LEU A 241 -12.39 9.16 11.70
C LEU A 241 -11.73 10.41 11.10
N ASP A 242 -10.78 10.24 10.19
CA ASP A 242 -10.00 11.32 9.57
C ASP A 242 -10.01 11.18 8.05
N LEU A 243 -10.58 12.19 7.37
CA LEU A 243 -10.60 12.29 5.92
C LEU A 243 -9.92 13.58 5.48
N GLU A 244 -8.88 13.44 4.67
CA GLU A 244 -8.13 14.55 4.08
C GLU A 244 -8.12 14.42 2.56
N ILE A 245 -8.65 15.42 1.88
CA ILE A 245 -8.72 15.49 0.42
C ILE A 245 -8.07 16.79 -0.03
N VAL A 246 -7.00 16.68 -0.83
CA VAL A 246 -6.26 17.83 -1.33
C VAL A 246 -6.10 17.71 -2.84
N GLY A 247 -6.53 18.74 -3.57
CA GLY A 247 -6.21 18.86 -4.99
C GLY A 247 -6.86 17.79 -5.89
N LEU A 248 -7.96 17.18 -5.45
CA LEU A 248 -8.75 16.26 -6.29
C LEU A 248 -9.74 17.03 -7.17
N HIS A 249 -10.08 16.47 -8.34
CA HIS A 249 -11.12 17.01 -9.22
C HIS A 249 -12.50 16.41 -8.89
N VAL A 250 -12.92 16.52 -7.63
CA VAL A 250 -14.21 16.02 -7.12
C VAL A 250 -15.05 17.19 -6.59
N GLU A 251 -16.37 17.01 -6.54
CA GLU A 251 -17.31 18.07 -6.12
C GLU A 251 -17.46 18.05 -4.60
N LEU A 252 -17.46 19.24 -3.98
CA LEU A 252 -17.63 19.35 -2.54
C LEU A 252 -18.98 18.78 -2.11
N ARG A 253 -20.05 19.16 -2.82
CA ARG A 253 -21.41 18.70 -2.51
C ARG A 253 -21.51 17.18 -2.47
N GLN A 254 -21.02 16.49 -3.50
CA GLN A 254 -21.13 15.04 -3.61
C GLN A 254 -20.29 14.32 -2.55
N THR A 255 -19.10 14.84 -2.28
CA THR A 255 -18.24 14.32 -1.21
C THR A 255 -18.91 14.45 0.16
N LEU A 256 -19.46 15.62 0.50
CA LEU A 256 -20.14 15.83 1.78
C LEU A 256 -21.40 14.97 1.92
N MET A 257 -22.19 14.80 0.86
CA MET A 257 -23.33 13.86 0.88
C MET A 257 -22.87 12.42 1.14
N SER A 258 -21.75 12.01 0.53
CA SER A 258 -21.22 10.66 0.73
C SER A 258 -20.70 10.45 2.15
N VAL A 259 -20.01 11.45 2.72
CA VAL A 259 -19.53 11.40 4.11
C VAL A 259 -20.72 11.34 5.08
N SER A 260 -21.73 12.21 4.92
CA SER A 260 -22.91 12.23 5.79
C SER A 260 -23.75 10.96 5.72
N THR A 261 -23.68 10.22 4.62
CA THR A 261 -24.45 8.97 4.44
C THR A 261 -23.71 7.75 4.98
N ASN A 262 -22.37 7.74 4.94
CA ASN A 262 -21.59 6.52 5.17
C ASN A 262 -20.62 6.60 6.35
N CYS A 263 -20.10 7.79 6.71
CA CYS A 263 -18.99 7.97 7.65
C CYS A 263 -19.46 8.72 8.90
N HIS A 264 -20.30 8.08 9.72
CA HIS A 264 -20.91 8.71 10.91
C HIS A 264 -19.93 8.95 12.07
N LEU A 265 -18.80 8.25 12.07
CA LEU A 265 -17.76 8.38 13.10
C LEU A 265 -16.72 9.46 12.77
N ILE A 266 -16.90 10.20 11.68
CA ILE A 266 -15.91 11.19 11.24
C ILE A 266 -15.70 12.27 12.31
N GLU A 267 -14.44 12.47 12.69
CA GLU A 267 -14.01 13.48 13.65
C GLU A 267 -13.33 14.66 12.94
N ARG A 268 -12.58 14.38 11.88
CA ARG A 268 -11.80 15.37 11.14
C ARG A 268 -12.07 15.26 9.65
N LEU A 269 -12.50 16.37 9.07
CA LEU A 269 -12.71 16.52 7.63
C LEU A 269 -11.93 17.72 7.10
N PHE A 270 -10.94 17.46 6.25
CA PHE A 270 -10.19 18.47 5.53
C PHE A 270 -10.41 18.29 4.02
N PHE A 271 -10.84 19.34 3.35
CA PHE A 271 -11.01 19.37 1.91
C PHE A 271 -10.44 20.67 1.35
N GLU A 272 -9.40 20.54 0.53
CA GLU A 272 -8.88 21.61 -0.32
C GLU A 272 -9.18 21.36 -1.82
N SER A 273 -9.87 22.31 -2.44
CA SER A 273 -10.22 22.26 -3.87
C SER A 273 -8.98 22.27 -4.76
N SER A 274 -9.00 21.49 -5.85
CA SER A 274 -8.00 21.58 -6.94
C SER A 274 -8.08 22.90 -7.72
N LYS A 275 -9.22 23.60 -7.68
CA LYS A 275 -9.47 24.85 -8.39
C LYS A 275 -10.13 25.84 -7.45
N THR A 276 -9.38 26.85 -7.01
CA THR A 276 -9.88 27.88 -6.10
C THR A 276 -11.04 28.67 -6.71
N GLY A 277 -12.13 28.85 -5.96
CA GLY A 277 -13.20 29.80 -6.28
C GLY A 277 -14.26 29.34 -7.27
N ARG A 278 -14.37 28.03 -7.58
CA ARG A 278 -15.35 27.53 -8.59
C ARG A 278 -16.59 26.82 -8.06
N ASP A 279 -16.60 26.31 -6.84
CA ASP A 279 -17.67 25.41 -6.41
C ASP A 279 -18.66 26.09 -5.45
N ASP A 280 -19.64 26.78 -6.03
CA ASP A 280 -20.81 27.34 -5.32
C ASP A 280 -21.94 26.29 -5.15
N SER A 281 -21.74 25.04 -5.61
CA SER A 281 -22.80 24.02 -5.75
C SER A 281 -23.33 23.48 -4.43
N LEU A 282 -22.64 23.72 -3.31
CA LEU A 282 -23.02 23.19 -2.01
C LEU A 282 -24.42 23.67 -1.63
N LYS A 283 -25.37 22.75 -1.43
CA LYS A 283 -26.74 23.11 -1.06
C LYS A 283 -26.91 23.09 0.46
N SER A 284 -27.82 23.92 0.98
CA SER A 284 -28.14 23.97 2.43
C SER A 284 -28.53 22.60 3.01
N PRO A 285 -29.36 21.77 2.34
CA PRO A 285 -29.69 20.43 2.83
C PRO A 285 -28.45 19.56 3.09
N THR A 286 -27.46 19.59 2.19
CA THR A 286 -26.21 18.85 2.36
C THR A 286 -25.45 19.27 3.62
N CYS A 287 -25.48 20.57 3.97
CA CYS A 287 -24.86 21.04 5.21
C CYS A 287 -25.61 20.53 6.44
N VAL A 288 -26.95 20.52 6.39
CA VAL A 288 -27.81 20.02 7.48
C VAL A 288 -27.61 18.52 7.67
N ASP A 289 -27.59 17.74 6.59
CA ASP A 289 -27.38 16.29 6.63
C ASP A 289 -26.01 15.96 7.24
N LEU A 290 -24.96 16.70 6.86
CA LEU A 290 -23.64 16.54 7.46
C LEU A 290 -23.66 16.81 8.98
N VAL A 291 -24.32 17.88 9.41
CA VAL A 291 -24.42 18.23 10.84
C VAL A 291 -25.16 17.16 11.63
N ASN A 292 -26.27 16.65 11.08
CA ASN A 292 -27.12 15.69 11.77
C ASN A 292 -26.51 14.29 11.82
N ASN A 293 -25.83 13.88 10.74
CA ASN A 293 -25.34 12.50 10.59
C ASN A 293 -23.89 12.29 11.03
N CYS A 294 -23.14 13.36 11.30
CA CYS A 294 -21.74 13.30 11.77
C CYS A 294 -21.60 13.99 13.14
N PRO A 295 -22.14 13.41 14.22
CA PRO A 295 -22.18 14.04 15.55
C PRO A 295 -20.80 14.17 16.22
N HIS A 296 -19.80 13.42 15.74
CA HIS A 296 -18.44 13.40 16.30
C HIS A 296 -17.49 14.38 15.61
N LEU A 297 -17.95 15.15 14.63
CA LEU A 297 -17.11 16.04 13.84
C LEU A 297 -16.58 17.19 14.71
N THR A 298 -15.28 17.16 15.03
CA THR A 298 -14.58 18.16 15.86
C THR A 298 -13.73 19.13 15.04
N SER A 299 -13.39 18.78 13.80
CA SER A 299 -12.62 19.64 12.89
C SER A 299 -13.17 19.60 11.48
N LEU A 300 -13.55 20.76 10.94
CA LEU A 300 -13.94 20.94 9.54
C LEU A 300 -13.12 22.05 8.89
N ALA A 301 -12.39 21.72 7.83
CA ALA A 301 -11.61 22.67 7.04
C ALA A 301 -11.98 22.55 5.57
N LEU A 302 -12.56 23.62 5.02
CA LEU A 302 -12.93 23.73 3.60
C LEU A 302 -12.10 24.86 2.97
N ARG A 303 -11.13 24.52 2.13
CA ARG A 303 -10.21 25.47 1.49
C ARG A 303 -10.42 25.56 -0.02
N GLY A 304 -10.31 26.77 -0.55
CA GLY A 304 -10.50 27.03 -1.99
C GLY A 304 -11.96 27.02 -2.45
N PHE A 305 -12.91 27.03 -1.51
CA PHE A 305 -14.35 27.05 -1.76
C PHE A 305 -14.96 28.42 -1.46
N LYS A 306 -15.93 28.83 -2.27
CA LYS A 306 -16.74 30.03 -2.01
C LYS A 306 -18.03 29.59 -1.32
N LEU A 307 -18.19 29.99 -0.06
CA LEU A 307 -19.32 29.59 0.77
C LEU A 307 -20.06 30.84 1.25
N HIS A 308 -21.39 30.82 1.13
CA HIS A 308 -22.23 31.87 1.71
C HIS A 308 -22.30 31.73 3.22
N ASP A 309 -22.32 32.86 3.94
CA ASP A 309 -22.36 32.93 5.41
C ASP A 309 -23.46 32.07 6.03
N TYR A 310 -24.65 32.00 5.43
CA TYR A 310 -25.73 31.18 5.98
C TYR A 310 -25.40 29.68 6.00
N LYS A 311 -24.63 29.17 5.01
CA LYS A 311 -24.16 27.78 4.98
C LYS A 311 -23.11 27.55 6.06
N VAL A 312 -22.21 28.51 6.25
CA VAL A 312 -21.21 28.50 7.33
C VAL A 312 -21.90 28.45 8.69
N ARG A 313 -22.95 29.26 8.91
CA ARG A 313 -23.75 29.23 10.16
C ARG A 313 -24.37 27.86 10.42
N ILE A 314 -24.82 27.15 9.38
CA ILE A 314 -25.34 25.77 9.52
C ILE A 314 -24.20 24.84 9.96
N LEU A 315 -23.06 24.86 9.26
CA LEU A 315 -21.92 23.99 9.54
C LEU A 315 -21.31 24.23 10.93
N VAL A 316 -21.31 25.47 11.43
CA VAL A 316 -20.80 25.80 12.78
C VAL A 316 -21.65 25.17 13.89
N LYS A 317 -22.94 24.87 13.64
CA LYS A 317 -23.82 24.25 14.65
C LYS A 317 -23.32 22.87 15.09
N VAL A 318 -22.54 22.17 14.25
CA VAL A 318 -21.85 20.93 14.64
C VAL A 318 -21.08 21.13 15.95
N PHE A 319 -20.27 22.18 16.01
CA PHE A 319 -19.36 22.43 17.13
C PHE A 319 -20.09 22.97 18.36
N SER A 320 -21.24 23.63 18.17
CA SER A 320 -22.06 24.14 19.28
C SER A 320 -22.88 23.04 19.97
N CYS A 321 -23.15 21.92 19.30
CA CYS A 321 -23.86 20.78 19.87
C CYS A 321 -22.91 19.83 20.62
N ALA A 322 -21.65 19.71 20.17
CA ALA A 322 -20.62 18.89 20.81
C ALA A 322 -20.32 19.35 22.26
N THR A 323 -20.44 20.65 22.56
CA THR A 323 -20.18 21.21 23.90
C THR A 323 -21.32 21.02 24.91
N ARG A 324 -22.39 20.30 24.59
CA ARG A 324 -23.55 20.06 25.49
C ARG A 324 -23.68 18.63 26.01
N LYS A 325 -22.66 17.78 25.80
CA LYS A 325 -22.69 16.36 26.20
C LYS A 325 -21.67 15.99 27.28
N ASP A 326 -21.17 16.96 28.04
CA ASP A 326 -20.43 16.74 29.29
C ASP A 326 -21.26 17.16 30.50
#